data_AF-A0AAE9MVQ4-F1
#
_entry.id   AF-A0AAE9MVQ4-F1
#
_cell.length_a   1.000
_cell.length_b   1.000
_cell.length_c   1.000
_cell.angle_alpha   90.00
_cell.angle_beta   90.00
_cell.angle_gamma   90.00
#
_symmetry.space_group_name_H-M   'P 1'
#
loop_
_entity.id
_entity.type
_entity.pdbx_description
1 polymer ?
#
loop_
_entity_poly.entity_id
_entity_poly.type
_entity_poly.pdbx_seq_one_letter_code
_entity_poly.pdbx_strand_id
1 'polypeptide(L)'
;MTERPVQSKLNKALSILKQGDLKGTYAELERLLKDDLENAEIVYTLKGVRFWDDKLERAKKASTPLERAEMMISQWKPFLSYIRRQGEEKESIIYSLKCAVFTIALEFYADLFNEDSELPDSEPYRKIGLCYKVLGNYEKALEFLKYAAEIDKNSGAVLADLADCYALYGEIKFAKAFFREAFFIDPDGIEMQFLESEIINRLIHKVNSLGYKAEEIADWVPVYGVLDGIFNVKRELRAFEVGQLKQNIFLMEGEVQNASQEQKNKLVPRLINHYFWLIDHYVSVNENKSKIDDLLLRIKVLDQNIYNCYMR
;
A
#
# COMPACT_ATOMS: atom_id res chain seq x y z
N MET A 1 -7.08 -40.79 -3.18
CA MET A 1 -6.99 -40.79 -1.70
C MET A 1 -5.64 -40.28 -1.16
N THR A 2 -4.75 -39.75 -2.00
CA THR A 2 -3.35 -39.40 -1.69
C THR A 2 -3.06 -37.90 -1.54
N GLU A 3 -4.03 -37.00 -1.77
CA GLU A 3 -3.82 -35.54 -1.73
C GLU A 3 -3.76 -34.96 -0.31
N ARG A 4 -4.55 -35.50 0.65
CA ARG A 4 -4.61 -34.97 2.03
C ARG A 4 -3.28 -35.02 2.80
N PRO A 5 -2.45 -36.08 2.70
CA PRO A 5 -1.14 -36.13 3.35
C PRO A 5 -0.15 -35.11 2.78
N VAL A 6 -0.13 -34.91 1.46
CA VAL A 6 0.81 -33.99 0.80
C VAL A 6 0.48 -32.54 1.18
N GLN A 7 -0.82 -32.18 1.19
CA GLN A 7 -1.23 -30.85 1.64
C GLN A 7 -0.84 -30.57 3.09
N SER A 8 -1.01 -31.56 3.99
CA SER A 8 -0.62 -31.43 5.39
C SER A 8 0.90 -31.23 5.54
N LYS A 9 1.71 -31.91 4.74
CA LYS A 9 3.17 -31.74 4.76
C LYS A 9 3.60 -30.40 4.16
N LEU A 10 2.95 -29.95 3.08
CA LEU A 10 3.20 -28.62 2.50
C LEU A 10 2.86 -27.51 3.51
N ASN A 11 1.74 -27.61 4.24
CA ASN A 11 1.39 -26.65 5.29
C ASN A 11 2.46 -26.57 6.40
N LYS A 12 3.11 -27.69 6.73
CA LYS A 12 4.24 -27.70 7.66
C LYS A 12 5.45 -26.97 7.09
N ALA A 13 5.79 -27.19 5.82
CA ALA A 13 6.86 -26.45 5.14
C ALA A 13 6.55 -24.93 5.10
N LEU A 14 5.31 -24.54 4.81
CA LEU A 14 4.88 -23.14 4.83
C LEU A 14 4.93 -22.52 6.23
N SER A 15 4.67 -23.30 7.29
CA SER A 15 4.85 -22.86 8.68
C SER A 15 6.31 -22.56 9.00
N ILE A 16 7.25 -23.38 8.53
CA ILE A 16 8.71 -23.14 8.70
C ILE A 16 9.10 -21.90 7.90
N LEU A 17 8.61 -21.78 6.68
CA LEU A 17 8.88 -20.65 5.80
C LEU A 17 8.50 -19.31 6.44
N LYS A 18 7.32 -19.23 7.07
CA LYS A 18 6.86 -18.00 7.75
C LYS A 18 7.82 -17.53 8.86
N GLN A 19 8.63 -18.42 9.42
CA GLN A 19 9.65 -18.10 10.43
C GLN A 19 10.95 -17.56 9.81
N GLY A 20 11.02 -17.37 8.49
CA GLY A 20 12.20 -16.87 7.79
C GLY A 20 13.23 -17.95 7.40
N ASP A 21 12.99 -19.22 7.75
CA ASP A 21 13.92 -20.32 7.43
C ASP A 21 13.76 -20.81 5.98
N LEU A 22 14.38 -20.07 5.05
CA LEU A 22 14.41 -20.42 3.62
C LEU A 22 15.13 -21.75 3.35
N LYS A 23 16.24 -22.02 4.05
CA LYS A 23 17.07 -23.22 3.82
C LYS A 23 16.41 -24.49 4.32
N GLY A 24 15.86 -24.46 5.54
CA GLY A 24 15.09 -25.57 6.10
C GLY A 24 13.81 -25.84 5.29
N THR A 25 13.11 -24.79 4.87
CA THR A 25 11.96 -24.92 3.97
C THR A 25 12.35 -25.59 2.65
N TYR A 26 13.46 -25.15 2.03
CA TYR A 26 13.95 -25.73 0.79
C TYR A 26 14.22 -27.23 0.91
N ALA A 27 14.93 -27.64 1.96
CA ALA A 27 15.27 -29.04 2.22
C ALA A 27 14.02 -29.92 2.45
N GLU A 28 13.01 -29.39 3.14
CA GLU A 28 11.74 -30.10 3.34
C GLU A 28 10.97 -30.22 2.02
N LEU A 29 10.86 -29.14 1.23
CA LEU A 29 10.18 -29.17 -0.07
C LEU A 29 10.86 -30.13 -1.07
N GLU A 30 12.20 -30.21 -1.08
CA GLU A 30 12.91 -31.21 -1.90
C GLU A 30 12.61 -32.65 -1.46
N ARG A 31 12.46 -32.89 -0.16
CA ARG A 31 12.04 -34.19 0.35
C ARG A 31 10.61 -34.51 -0.11
N LEU A 32 9.69 -33.56 -0.06
CA LEU A 32 8.31 -33.75 -0.50
C LEU A 32 8.22 -33.98 -2.02
N LEU A 33 9.02 -33.27 -2.80
CA LEU A 33 9.06 -33.42 -4.25
C LEU A 33 9.54 -34.83 -4.67
N LYS A 34 10.39 -35.48 -3.88
CA LYS A 34 10.79 -36.88 -4.15
C LYS A 34 9.63 -37.86 -4.01
N ASP A 35 8.67 -37.57 -3.13
CA ASP A 35 7.47 -38.39 -2.93
C ASP A 35 6.41 -38.13 -4.03
N ASP A 36 6.40 -36.92 -4.62
CA ASP A 36 5.44 -36.47 -5.64
C ASP A 36 6.10 -35.46 -6.61
N LEU A 37 6.74 -35.99 -7.67
CA LEU A 37 7.66 -35.25 -8.56
C LEU A 37 7.00 -34.13 -9.39
N GLU A 38 5.69 -34.18 -9.58
CA GLU A 38 4.96 -33.25 -10.45
C GLU A 38 4.04 -32.30 -9.66
N ASN A 39 4.18 -32.25 -8.33
CA ASN A 39 3.34 -31.39 -7.51
C ASN A 39 3.56 -29.90 -7.81
N ALA A 40 2.60 -29.29 -8.50
CA ALA A 40 2.69 -27.91 -8.95
C ALA A 40 2.85 -26.91 -7.80
N GLU A 41 2.23 -27.15 -6.63
CA GLU A 41 2.34 -26.26 -5.46
C GLU A 41 3.74 -26.32 -4.83
N ILE A 42 4.32 -27.52 -4.72
CA ILE A 42 5.69 -27.69 -4.20
C ILE A 42 6.69 -27.03 -5.16
N VAL A 43 6.56 -27.25 -6.47
CA VAL A 43 7.42 -26.62 -7.48
C VAL A 43 7.29 -25.10 -7.46
N TYR A 44 6.06 -24.58 -7.35
CA TYR A 44 5.79 -23.15 -7.24
C TYR A 44 6.43 -22.55 -5.97
N THR A 45 6.29 -23.23 -4.83
CA THR A 45 6.90 -22.80 -3.55
C THR A 45 8.43 -22.80 -3.66
N LEU A 46 9.04 -23.85 -4.22
CA LEU A 46 10.49 -23.95 -4.42
C LEU A 46 11.04 -22.80 -5.26
N LYS A 47 10.34 -22.40 -6.33
CA LYS A 47 10.73 -21.24 -7.15
C LYS A 47 10.76 -19.96 -6.33
N GLY A 48 9.74 -19.75 -5.48
CA GLY A 48 9.69 -18.61 -4.58
C GLY A 48 10.81 -18.62 -3.54
N VAL A 49 11.05 -19.76 -2.88
CA VAL A 49 12.12 -19.91 -1.89
C VAL A 49 13.50 -19.67 -2.53
N ARG A 50 13.78 -20.23 -3.70
CA ARG A 50 15.05 -20.02 -4.43
C ARG A 50 15.26 -18.55 -4.81
N PHE A 51 14.21 -17.87 -5.25
CA PHE A 51 14.28 -16.43 -5.54
C PHE A 51 14.74 -15.67 -4.29
N TRP A 52 14.10 -15.92 -3.15
CA TRP A 52 14.41 -15.21 -1.91
C TRP A 52 15.74 -15.61 -1.28
N ASP A 53 16.19 -16.85 -1.46
CA ASP A 53 17.52 -17.29 -1.00
C ASP A 53 18.64 -16.55 -1.75
N ASP A 54 18.54 -16.39 -3.08
CA ASP A 54 19.47 -15.55 -3.85
C ASP A 54 19.46 -14.08 -3.38
N LYS A 55 18.27 -13.52 -3.09
CA LYS A 55 18.17 -12.14 -2.58
C LYS A 55 18.75 -12.00 -1.19
N LEU A 56 18.51 -12.96 -0.31
CA LEU A 56 19.04 -12.97 1.04
C LEU A 56 20.57 -13.03 1.04
N GLU A 57 21.18 -13.91 0.25
CA GLU A 57 22.63 -14.02 0.15
C GLU A 57 23.29 -12.77 -0.48
N ARG A 58 22.56 -12.02 -1.31
CA ARG A 58 23.00 -10.69 -1.77
C ARG A 58 22.84 -9.63 -0.70
N ALA A 59 21.70 -9.60 -0.01
CA ALA A 59 21.44 -8.64 1.06
C ALA A 59 22.49 -8.74 2.16
N LYS A 60 22.85 -9.95 2.62
CA LYS A 60 23.89 -10.18 3.64
C LYS A 60 25.26 -9.56 3.32
N LYS A 61 25.55 -9.23 2.06
CA LYS A 61 26.80 -8.57 1.63
C LYS A 61 26.78 -7.06 1.84
N ALA A 62 25.62 -6.47 2.10
CA ALA A 62 25.49 -5.04 2.39
C ALA A 62 26.13 -4.68 3.74
N SER A 63 26.56 -3.42 3.84
CA SER A 63 27.40 -2.94 4.93
C SER A 63 26.60 -2.75 6.21
N THR A 64 25.38 -2.21 6.10
CA THR A 64 24.55 -1.83 7.25
C THR A 64 23.32 -2.73 7.38
N PRO A 65 22.80 -2.96 8.60
CA PRO A 65 21.55 -3.70 8.80
C PRO A 65 20.35 -3.04 8.08
N LEU A 66 20.34 -1.70 8.03
CA LEU A 66 19.34 -0.93 7.29
C LEU A 66 19.33 -1.29 5.79
N GLU A 67 20.50 -1.25 5.14
CA GLU A 67 20.63 -1.62 3.72
C GLU A 67 20.18 -3.07 3.48
N ARG A 68 20.52 -4.00 4.39
CA ARG A 68 20.10 -5.41 4.29
C ARG A 68 18.57 -5.54 4.29
N ALA A 69 17.89 -4.85 5.22
CA ALA A 69 16.44 -4.89 5.34
C ALA A 69 15.75 -4.26 4.11
N GLU A 70 16.22 -3.11 3.66
CA GLU A 70 15.68 -2.42 2.47
C GLU A 70 15.87 -3.25 1.19
N MET A 71 17.02 -3.92 1.05
CA MET A 71 17.27 -4.85 -0.05
C MET A 71 16.28 -6.02 -0.04
N MET A 72 15.77 -6.45 1.11
CA MET A 72 14.74 -7.48 1.16
C MET A 72 13.36 -6.93 0.75
N ILE A 73 12.93 -5.82 1.36
CA ILE A 73 11.59 -5.26 1.13
C ILE A 73 11.42 -4.76 -0.31
N SER A 74 12.42 -4.07 -0.87
CA SER A 74 12.38 -3.51 -2.24
C SER A 74 12.22 -4.58 -3.33
N GLN A 75 12.60 -5.83 -3.05
CA GLN A 75 12.48 -6.93 -4.01
C GLN A 75 11.07 -7.54 -4.05
N TRP A 76 10.14 -7.09 -3.21
CA TRP A 76 8.77 -7.63 -3.18
C TRP A 76 8.02 -7.41 -4.50
N LYS A 77 8.04 -6.19 -5.06
CA LYS A 77 7.38 -5.89 -6.34
C LYS A 77 8.00 -6.66 -7.53
N PRO A 78 9.34 -6.72 -7.68
CA PRO A 78 9.99 -7.64 -8.62
C PRO A 78 9.61 -9.11 -8.41
N PHE A 79 9.52 -9.56 -7.16
CA PHE A 79 9.10 -10.93 -6.81
C PHE A 79 7.68 -11.23 -7.28
N LEU A 80 6.71 -10.33 -7.05
CA LEU A 80 5.33 -10.50 -7.55
C LEU A 80 5.31 -10.64 -9.08
N SER A 81 6.08 -9.83 -9.79
CA SER A 81 6.21 -9.91 -11.24
C SER A 81 6.84 -11.24 -11.71
N TYR A 82 7.83 -11.73 -10.96
CA TYR A 82 8.50 -13.00 -11.24
C TYR A 82 7.57 -14.19 -11.02
N ILE A 83 6.91 -14.25 -9.86
CA ILE A 83 6.15 -15.43 -9.44
C ILE A 83 4.85 -15.58 -10.25
N ARG A 84 4.22 -14.48 -10.66
CA ARG A 84 3.07 -14.47 -11.60
C ARG A 84 3.36 -15.13 -12.93
N ARG A 85 4.61 -15.11 -13.39
CA ARG A 85 5.02 -15.78 -14.64
C ARG A 85 5.26 -17.27 -14.46
N GLN A 86 5.26 -17.78 -13.22
CA GLN A 86 5.59 -19.17 -12.91
C GLN A 86 4.38 -20.12 -12.91
N GLY A 87 3.16 -19.58 -12.93
CA GLY A 87 1.92 -20.36 -12.92
C GLY A 87 0.74 -19.56 -12.36
N GLU A 88 -0.34 -20.28 -12.06
CA GLU A 88 -1.51 -19.74 -11.35
C GLU A 88 -1.10 -19.21 -9.96
N GLU A 89 -1.62 -18.04 -9.59
CA GLU A 89 -1.33 -17.45 -8.28
C GLU A 89 -1.86 -18.33 -7.15
N LYS A 90 -0.97 -18.70 -6.23
CA LYS A 90 -1.30 -19.44 -5.02
C LYS A 90 -1.18 -18.51 -3.81
N GLU A 91 -2.28 -17.86 -3.42
CA GLU A 91 -2.32 -16.82 -2.39
C GLU A 91 -1.64 -17.25 -1.07
N SER A 92 -1.93 -18.46 -0.58
CA SER A 92 -1.34 -18.98 0.66
C SER A 92 0.19 -19.09 0.61
N ILE A 93 0.74 -19.47 -0.55
CA ILE A 93 2.18 -19.59 -0.76
C ILE A 93 2.81 -18.19 -0.86
N ILE A 94 2.20 -17.29 -1.64
CA ILE A 94 2.65 -15.90 -1.76
C ILE A 94 2.64 -15.23 -0.38
N TYR A 95 1.60 -15.43 0.41
CA TYR A 95 1.50 -14.92 1.78
C TYR A 95 2.60 -15.50 2.68
N SER A 96 2.86 -16.82 2.61
CA SER A 96 3.92 -17.44 3.41
C SER A 96 5.31 -16.91 3.04
N LEU A 97 5.57 -16.67 1.75
CA LEU A 97 6.79 -16.02 1.27
C LEU A 97 6.87 -14.56 1.73
N LYS A 98 5.74 -13.83 1.75
CA LYS A 98 5.65 -12.48 2.31
C LYS A 98 6.10 -12.50 3.77
N CYS A 99 5.47 -13.33 4.61
CA CYS A 99 5.85 -13.46 6.01
C CYS A 99 7.34 -13.80 6.17
N ALA A 100 7.88 -14.73 5.39
CA ALA A 100 9.30 -15.08 5.45
C ALA A 100 10.21 -13.86 5.24
N VAL A 101 9.94 -13.08 4.19
CA VAL A 101 10.74 -11.90 3.83
C VAL A 101 10.65 -10.81 4.87
N PHE A 102 9.44 -10.56 5.40
CA PHE A 102 9.22 -9.54 6.41
C PHE A 102 9.73 -9.96 7.80
N THR A 103 9.77 -11.26 8.11
CA THR A 103 10.48 -11.80 9.29
C THR A 103 11.98 -11.54 9.17
N ILE A 104 12.59 -11.91 8.03
CA ILE A 104 14.03 -11.68 7.78
C ILE A 104 14.37 -10.18 7.81
N ALA A 105 13.55 -9.34 7.18
CA ALA A 105 13.75 -7.89 7.19
C ALA A 105 13.67 -7.32 8.62
N LEU A 106 12.73 -7.82 9.43
CA LEU A 106 12.60 -7.42 10.83
C LEU A 106 13.81 -7.85 11.68
N GLU A 107 14.41 -9.02 11.40
CA GLU A 107 15.66 -9.45 12.05
C GLU A 107 16.80 -8.47 11.74
N PHE A 108 16.95 -8.05 10.47
CA PHE A 108 17.94 -7.03 10.11
C PHE A 108 17.65 -5.66 10.76
N TYR A 109 16.38 -5.28 10.92
CA TYR A 109 16.05 -4.06 11.67
C TYR A 109 16.33 -4.19 13.16
N ALA A 110 16.18 -5.39 13.75
CA ALA A 110 16.48 -5.60 15.17
C ALA A 110 17.97 -5.36 15.47
N ASP A 111 18.85 -5.70 14.55
CA ASP A 111 20.29 -5.41 14.66
C ASP A 111 20.59 -3.90 14.75
N LEU A 112 19.72 -3.05 14.21
CA LEU A 112 19.88 -1.59 14.21
C LEU A 112 19.67 -0.95 15.60
N PHE A 113 18.79 -1.54 16.42
CA PHE A 113 18.48 -1.04 17.76
C PHE A 113 19.42 -1.58 18.85
N ASN A 114 20.32 -2.52 18.51
CA ASN A 114 21.36 -2.96 19.43
C ASN A 114 22.50 -1.92 19.60
N GLU A 115 22.53 -0.87 18.77
CA GLU A 115 23.63 0.11 18.71
C GLU A 115 23.27 1.50 19.29
N ASP A 116 22.18 1.65 20.05
CA ASP A 116 21.75 2.92 20.69
C ASP A 116 21.77 4.13 19.73
N SER A 117 21.23 3.97 18.51
CA SER A 117 21.13 5.05 17.53
C SER A 117 19.66 5.34 17.21
N GLU A 118 19.17 6.51 17.62
CA GLU A 118 17.93 7.07 17.07
C GLU A 118 18.18 7.46 15.62
N LEU A 119 17.43 6.83 14.70
CA LEU A 119 17.48 7.18 13.29
C LEU A 119 16.72 8.50 13.10
N PRO A 120 17.29 9.51 12.42
CA PRO A 120 16.64 10.80 12.21
C PRO A 120 15.53 10.75 11.15
N ASP A 121 15.44 9.65 10.39
CA ASP A 121 14.50 9.49 9.28
C ASP A 121 13.27 8.68 9.70
N SER A 122 12.11 9.04 9.15
CA SER A 122 10.83 8.35 9.34
C SER A 122 10.79 6.98 8.63
N GLU A 123 11.54 6.82 7.53
CA GLU A 123 11.42 5.66 6.64
C GLU A 123 11.78 4.32 7.32
N PRO A 124 12.86 4.19 8.12
CA PRO A 124 13.13 2.95 8.84
C PRO A 124 12.00 2.56 9.79
N TYR A 125 11.45 3.51 10.56
CA TYR A 125 10.32 3.25 11.44
C TYR A 125 9.07 2.86 10.66
N ARG A 126 8.83 3.50 9.51
CA ARG A 126 7.74 3.11 8.58
C ARG A 126 7.89 1.65 8.16
N LYS A 127 9.08 1.24 7.73
CA LYS A 127 9.36 -0.12 7.26
C LYS A 127 9.29 -1.17 8.38
N ILE A 128 9.74 -0.85 9.59
CA ILE A 128 9.56 -1.71 10.76
C ILE A 128 8.07 -1.87 11.08
N GLY A 129 7.32 -0.77 11.08
CA GLY A 129 5.87 -0.79 11.26
C GLY A 129 5.17 -1.65 10.21
N LEU A 130 5.61 -1.54 8.94
CA LEU A 130 5.14 -2.38 7.85
C LEU A 130 5.46 -3.87 8.09
N CYS A 131 6.64 -4.22 8.58
CA CYS A 131 6.98 -5.61 8.97
C CYS A 131 6.03 -6.14 10.02
N TYR A 132 5.82 -5.41 11.11
CA TYR A 132 4.89 -5.83 12.15
C TYR A 132 3.45 -5.95 11.63
N LYS A 133 3.01 -5.05 10.74
CA LYS A 133 1.68 -5.09 10.10
C LYS A 133 1.50 -6.40 9.33
N VAL A 134 2.43 -6.73 8.44
CA VAL A 134 2.41 -7.95 7.61
C VAL A 134 2.47 -9.22 8.45
N LEU A 135 3.20 -9.19 9.57
CA LEU A 135 3.32 -10.30 10.50
C LEU A 135 2.13 -10.41 11.48
N GLY A 136 1.14 -9.51 11.37
CA GLY A 136 -0.09 -9.54 12.16
C GLY A 136 0.04 -8.95 13.56
N ASN A 137 1.16 -8.31 13.91
CA ASN A 137 1.32 -7.58 15.16
C ASN A 137 0.93 -6.10 14.97
N TYR A 138 -0.37 -5.86 14.91
CA TYR A 138 -0.91 -4.52 14.63
C TYR A 138 -0.62 -3.49 15.74
N GLU A 139 -0.49 -3.92 16.99
CA GLU A 139 -0.17 -3.02 18.12
C GLU A 139 1.22 -2.38 17.93
N LYS A 140 2.24 -3.22 17.72
CA LYS A 140 3.60 -2.72 17.44
C LYS A 140 3.67 -1.96 16.12
N ALA A 141 2.95 -2.43 15.10
CA ALA A 141 2.89 -1.73 13.82
C ALA A 141 2.38 -0.29 14.01
N LEU A 142 1.30 -0.09 14.77
CA LEU A 142 0.76 1.23 15.08
C LEU A 142 1.77 2.09 15.87
N GLU A 143 2.51 1.52 16.82
CA GLU A 143 3.55 2.24 17.57
C GLU A 143 4.60 2.82 16.62
N PHE A 144 5.21 1.97 15.79
CA PHE A 144 6.25 2.39 14.84
C PHE A 144 5.72 3.33 13.75
N LEU A 145 4.53 3.08 13.21
CA LEU A 145 3.93 3.93 12.17
C LEU A 145 3.50 5.30 12.72
N LYS A 146 3.02 5.38 13.97
CA LYS A 146 2.75 6.66 14.62
C LYS A 146 4.03 7.45 14.82
N TYR A 147 5.10 6.80 15.29
CA TYR A 147 6.39 7.45 15.44
C TYR A 147 6.93 7.97 14.10
N ALA A 148 6.84 7.17 13.03
CA ALA A 148 7.18 7.62 11.69
C ALA A 148 6.35 8.85 11.25
N ALA A 149 5.06 8.87 11.53
CA ALA A 149 4.16 9.99 11.21
C ALA A 149 4.43 11.23 12.07
N GLU A 150 5.02 11.09 13.26
CA GLU A 150 5.46 12.21 14.09
C GLU A 150 6.70 12.90 13.52
N ILE A 151 7.63 12.11 12.96
CA ILE A 151 8.83 12.60 12.26
C ILE A 151 8.46 13.28 10.94
N ASP A 152 7.68 12.60 10.08
CA ASP A 152 7.20 13.16 8.81
C ASP A 152 5.67 13.13 8.72
N LYS A 153 5.07 14.25 9.16
CA LYS A 153 3.61 14.44 9.21
C LYS A 153 2.96 14.52 7.84
N ASN A 154 3.74 14.78 6.79
CA ASN A 154 3.24 14.97 5.43
C ASN A 154 3.71 13.85 4.49
N SER A 155 4.06 12.68 5.00
CA SER A 155 4.34 11.51 4.18
C SER A 155 3.06 10.75 3.85
N GLY A 156 2.60 10.85 2.58
CA GLY A 156 1.45 10.09 2.10
C GLY A 156 1.61 8.58 2.28
N ALA A 157 2.82 8.05 2.09
CA ALA A 157 3.12 6.64 2.27
C ALA A 157 2.99 6.18 3.74
N VAL A 158 3.54 6.95 4.69
CA VAL A 158 3.41 6.64 6.13
C VAL A 158 1.94 6.66 6.56
N LEU A 159 1.19 7.68 6.13
CA LEU A 159 -0.22 7.80 6.47
C LEU A 159 -1.06 6.68 5.86
N ALA A 160 -0.73 6.21 4.65
CA ALA A 160 -1.40 5.07 4.02
C ALA A 160 -1.16 3.77 4.80
N ASP A 161 0.08 3.50 5.21
CA ASP A 161 0.39 2.31 6.02
C ASP A 161 -0.26 2.38 7.40
N LEU A 162 -0.27 3.56 8.02
CA LEU A 162 -0.96 3.79 9.29
C LEU A 162 -2.47 3.60 9.16
N ALA A 163 -3.08 4.12 8.10
CA ALA A 163 -4.50 3.94 7.81
C ALA A 163 -4.87 2.45 7.65
N ASP A 164 -4.05 1.73 6.89
CA ASP A 164 -4.23 0.30 6.65
C ASP A 164 -4.12 -0.50 7.93
N CYS A 165 -3.12 -0.17 8.77
CA CYS A 165 -2.96 -0.80 10.08
C CYS A 165 -4.14 -0.51 11.01
N TYR A 166 -4.66 0.73 11.03
CA TYR A 166 -5.88 1.04 11.80
C TYR A 166 -7.07 0.21 11.31
N ALA A 167 -7.24 0.01 10.01
CA ALA A 167 -8.33 -0.81 9.49
C ALA A 167 -8.20 -2.27 9.93
N LEU A 168 -6.98 -2.84 9.87
CA LEU A 168 -6.70 -4.21 10.32
C LEU A 168 -6.85 -4.38 11.84
N TYR A 169 -6.56 -3.32 12.60
CA TYR A 169 -6.79 -3.27 14.05
C TYR A 169 -8.26 -3.07 14.45
N GLY A 170 -9.14 -2.74 13.49
CA GLY A 170 -10.58 -2.54 13.71
C GLY A 170 -11.03 -1.07 13.86
N GLU A 171 -10.10 -0.12 13.78
CA GLU A 171 -10.31 1.31 13.94
C GLU A 171 -10.68 2.00 12.62
N ILE A 172 -11.82 1.58 12.04
CA ILE A 172 -12.25 1.97 10.68
C ILE A 172 -12.38 3.49 10.49
N LYS A 173 -12.81 4.23 11.52
CA LYS A 173 -12.97 5.69 11.43
C LYS A 173 -11.62 6.38 11.19
N PHE A 174 -10.58 5.96 11.92
CA PHE A 174 -9.23 6.48 11.75
C PHE A 174 -8.67 6.08 10.38
N ALA A 175 -8.84 4.81 9.99
CA ALA A 175 -8.42 4.33 8.68
C ALA A 175 -8.96 5.18 7.52
N LYS A 176 -10.27 5.46 7.51
CA LYS A 176 -10.90 6.30 6.48
C LYS A 176 -10.33 7.72 6.42
N ALA A 177 -10.08 8.33 7.57
CA ALA A 177 -9.50 9.67 7.65
C ALA A 177 -8.07 9.68 7.10
N PHE A 178 -7.22 8.76 7.57
CA PHE A 178 -5.81 8.69 7.18
C PHE A 178 -5.64 8.27 5.72
N PHE A 179 -6.45 7.34 5.19
CA PHE A 179 -6.39 7.00 3.76
C PHE A 179 -6.76 8.20 2.89
N ARG A 180 -7.84 8.92 3.24
CA ARG A 180 -8.24 10.11 2.49
C ARG A 180 -7.12 11.14 2.41
N GLU A 181 -6.40 11.34 3.52
CA GLU A 181 -5.30 12.28 3.63
C GLU A 181 -4.05 11.80 2.88
N ALA A 182 -3.69 10.52 3.04
CA ALA A 182 -2.58 9.88 2.34
C ALA A 182 -2.68 10.04 0.81
N PHE A 183 -3.83 9.65 0.25
CA PHE A 183 -4.10 9.77 -1.20
C PHE A 183 -4.31 11.22 -1.66
N PHE A 184 -4.49 12.19 -0.76
CA PHE A 184 -4.50 13.60 -1.13
C PHE A 184 -3.09 14.18 -1.25
N ILE A 185 -2.18 13.76 -0.36
CA ILE A 185 -0.81 14.26 -0.28
C ILE A 185 0.05 13.77 -1.44
N ASP A 186 0.16 12.44 -1.59
CA ASP A 186 1.01 11.85 -2.62
C ASP A 186 0.49 10.45 -3.01
N PRO A 187 -0.42 10.38 -3.99
CA PRO A 187 -0.89 9.09 -4.52
C PRO A 187 0.23 8.20 -5.06
N ASP A 188 1.23 8.78 -5.73
CA ASP A 188 2.28 8.00 -6.42
C ASP A 188 3.27 7.37 -5.42
N GLY A 189 3.50 8.03 -4.28
CA GLY A 189 4.34 7.51 -3.20
C GLY A 189 3.75 6.34 -2.43
N ILE A 190 2.46 6.04 -2.60
CA ILE A 190 1.78 4.96 -1.87
C ILE A 190 2.11 3.60 -2.50
N GLU A 191 2.77 2.75 -1.72
CA GLU A 191 3.09 1.38 -2.11
C GLU A 191 1.87 0.45 -1.96
N MET A 192 0.88 0.60 -2.85
CA MET A 192 -0.41 -0.10 -2.80
C MET A 192 -0.31 -1.62 -2.69
N GLN A 193 0.79 -2.24 -3.16
CA GLN A 193 1.05 -3.69 -3.00
C GLN A 193 1.19 -4.16 -1.53
N PHE A 194 1.33 -3.21 -0.60
CA PHE A 194 1.45 -3.47 0.84
C PHE A 194 0.19 -3.12 1.63
N LEU A 195 -0.86 -2.62 0.99
CA LEU A 195 -2.15 -2.37 1.64
C LEU A 195 -2.97 -3.66 1.68
N GLU A 196 -3.38 -4.08 2.87
CA GLU A 196 -4.03 -5.39 3.10
C GLU A 196 -5.49 -5.25 3.54
N SER A 197 -5.89 -4.08 4.05
CA SER A 197 -7.24 -3.89 4.55
C SER A 197 -8.29 -3.98 3.44
N GLU A 198 -9.40 -4.65 3.75
CA GLU A 198 -10.47 -4.90 2.80
C GLU A 198 -11.10 -3.59 2.27
N ILE A 199 -11.17 -2.56 3.12
CA ILE A 199 -11.76 -1.27 2.78
C ILE A 199 -11.07 -0.60 1.59
N ILE A 200 -9.73 -0.58 1.57
CA ILE A 200 -8.97 0.07 0.50
C ILE A 200 -8.79 -0.88 -0.68
N ASN A 201 -8.61 -2.18 -0.45
CA ASN A 201 -8.47 -3.15 -1.53
C ASN A 201 -9.74 -3.25 -2.38
N ARG A 202 -10.94 -3.24 -1.78
CA ARG A 202 -12.20 -3.18 -2.55
C ARG A 202 -12.27 -1.93 -3.42
N LEU A 203 -11.82 -0.78 -2.91
CA LEU A 203 -11.80 0.47 -3.66
C LEU A 203 -10.80 0.41 -4.82
N ILE A 204 -9.56 -0.04 -4.56
CA ILE A 204 -8.52 -0.23 -5.58
C ILE A 204 -9.00 -1.20 -6.68
N HIS A 205 -9.58 -2.35 -6.30
CA HIS A 205 -10.11 -3.32 -7.24
C HIS A 205 -11.25 -2.75 -8.09
N LYS A 206 -12.13 -1.95 -7.48
CA LYS A 206 -13.18 -1.24 -8.21
C LYS A 206 -12.58 -0.29 -9.23
N VAL A 207 -11.65 0.58 -8.84
CA VAL A 207 -10.98 1.50 -9.78
C VAL A 207 -10.31 0.72 -10.92
N ASN A 208 -9.59 -0.36 -10.60
CA ASN A 208 -8.98 -1.22 -11.60
C ASN A 208 -10.03 -1.84 -12.56
N SER A 209 -11.20 -2.25 -12.07
CA SER A 209 -12.28 -2.82 -12.89
C SER A 209 -12.94 -1.82 -13.85
N LEU A 210 -12.78 -0.51 -13.60
CA LEU A 210 -13.27 0.55 -14.48
C LEU A 210 -12.36 0.78 -15.69
N GLY A 211 -11.23 0.08 -15.77
CA GLY A 211 -10.34 0.09 -16.94
C GLY A 211 -9.23 1.14 -16.92
N TYR A 212 -9.02 1.82 -15.79
CA TYR A 212 -7.87 2.73 -15.62
C TYR A 212 -6.55 1.95 -15.63
N LYS A 213 -5.49 2.57 -16.15
CA LYS A 213 -4.16 1.94 -16.17
C LYS A 213 -3.61 1.86 -14.75
N ALA A 214 -2.74 0.86 -14.52
CA ALA A 214 -2.11 0.63 -13.22
C ALA A 214 -1.42 1.87 -12.63
N GLU A 215 -0.82 2.71 -13.48
CA GLU A 215 -0.13 3.94 -13.08
C GLU A 215 -1.08 5.07 -12.66
N GLU A 216 -2.35 5.02 -13.05
CA GLU A 216 -3.38 6.03 -12.80
C GLU A 216 -4.25 5.68 -11.59
N ILE A 217 -4.24 4.41 -11.15
CA ILE A 217 -5.14 3.89 -10.11
C ILE A 217 -5.05 4.72 -8.84
N ALA A 218 -3.84 5.03 -8.38
CA ALA A 218 -3.65 5.77 -7.13
C ALA A 218 -4.32 7.14 -7.15
N ASP A 219 -4.31 7.82 -8.30
CA ASP A 219 -4.93 9.14 -8.47
C ASP A 219 -6.45 9.08 -8.46
N TRP A 220 -7.03 7.98 -8.98
CA TRP A 220 -8.48 7.76 -9.04
C TRP A 220 -9.08 7.20 -7.74
N VAL A 221 -8.28 6.50 -6.91
CA VAL A 221 -8.72 5.98 -5.60
C VAL A 221 -9.42 7.05 -4.75
N PRO A 222 -8.86 8.25 -4.51
CA PRO A 222 -9.54 9.24 -3.68
C PRO A 222 -10.83 9.80 -4.30
N VAL A 223 -10.92 9.89 -5.64
CA VAL A 223 -12.14 10.32 -6.33
C VAL A 223 -13.27 9.32 -6.06
N TYR A 224 -13.05 8.04 -6.34
CA TYR A 224 -14.05 7.00 -6.10
C TYR A 224 -14.27 6.74 -4.60
N GLY A 225 -13.26 6.97 -3.76
CA GLY A 225 -13.39 6.91 -2.31
C GLY A 225 -14.41 7.93 -1.78
N VAL A 226 -14.44 9.14 -2.36
CA VAL A 226 -15.46 10.15 -2.05
C VAL A 226 -16.83 9.74 -2.61
N LEU A 227 -16.90 9.36 -3.88
CA LEU A 227 -18.16 8.98 -4.54
C LEU A 227 -18.87 7.80 -3.86
N ASP A 228 -18.11 6.82 -3.37
CA ASP A 228 -18.64 5.63 -2.70
C ASP A 228 -18.88 5.85 -1.20
N GLY A 229 -18.60 7.04 -0.67
CA GLY A 229 -18.73 7.36 0.76
C GLY A 229 -17.73 6.61 1.67
N ILE A 230 -16.66 6.04 1.10
CA ILE A 230 -15.58 5.42 1.88
C ILE A 230 -14.77 6.51 2.58
N PHE A 231 -14.39 7.58 1.86
CA PHE A 231 -13.64 8.73 2.37
C PHE A 231 -14.57 9.81 2.93
N ASN A 232 -15.53 9.39 3.76
CA ASN A 232 -16.54 10.27 4.37
C ASN A 232 -16.13 10.84 5.74
N VAL A 233 -15.02 10.39 6.33
CA VAL A 233 -14.48 10.97 7.56
C VAL A 233 -13.61 12.16 7.17
N LYS A 234 -14.03 13.35 7.60
CA LYS A 234 -13.46 14.63 7.19
C LYS A 234 -12.89 15.35 8.41
N ARG A 235 -11.75 16.01 8.24
CA ARG A 235 -11.25 16.98 9.22
C ARG A 235 -11.44 18.40 8.69
N GLU A 236 -11.55 19.35 9.61
CA GLU A 236 -11.56 20.76 9.25
C GLU A 236 -10.16 21.19 8.83
N LEU A 237 -10.08 21.90 7.70
CA LEU A 237 -8.84 22.51 7.22
C LEU A 237 -8.59 23.83 7.94
N ARG A 238 -7.34 24.07 8.35
CA ARG A 238 -6.91 25.35 8.90
C ARG A 238 -6.88 26.41 7.80
N ALA A 239 -7.01 27.68 8.16
CA ALA A 239 -7.03 28.79 7.20
C ALA A 239 -5.83 28.79 6.22
N PHE A 240 -4.64 28.44 6.70
CA PHE A 240 -3.46 28.35 5.84
C PHE A 240 -3.55 27.18 4.84
N GLU A 241 -4.09 26.02 5.24
CA GLU A 241 -4.26 24.84 4.39
C GLU A 241 -5.28 25.12 3.29
N VAL A 242 -6.36 25.85 3.61
CA VAL A 242 -7.35 26.30 2.62
C VAL A 242 -6.70 27.25 1.61
N GLY A 243 -5.81 28.14 2.05
CA GLY A 243 -5.04 29.01 1.17
C GLY A 243 -4.15 28.21 0.20
N GLN A 244 -3.39 27.25 0.73
CA GLN A 244 -2.55 26.36 -0.08
C GLN A 244 -3.39 25.52 -1.05
N LEU A 245 -4.52 24.98 -0.61
CA LEU A 245 -5.44 24.21 -1.44
C LEU A 245 -5.93 25.02 -2.64
N LYS A 246 -6.36 26.27 -2.42
CA LYS A 246 -6.81 27.17 -3.50
C LYS A 246 -5.68 27.53 -4.46
N GLN A 247 -4.47 27.74 -3.95
CA GLN A 247 -3.29 28.00 -4.78
C GLN A 247 -2.95 26.78 -5.66
N ASN A 248 -2.94 25.58 -5.07
CA ASN A 248 -2.67 24.34 -5.80
C ASN A 248 -3.73 24.09 -6.88
N ILE A 249 -5.01 24.31 -6.57
CA ILE A 249 -6.11 24.22 -7.56
C ILE A 249 -5.83 25.15 -8.75
N PHE A 250 -5.48 26.41 -8.50
CA PHE A 250 -5.20 27.36 -9.58
C PHE A 250 -4.02 26.94 -10.46
N LEU A 251 -2.93 26.45 -9.86
CA LEU A 251 -1.78 25.95 -10.60
C LEU A 251 -2.15 24.71 -11.44
N MET A 252 -2.85 23.75 -10.82
CA MET A 252 -3.28 22.53 -11.48
C MET A 252 -4.27 22.77 -12.63
N GLU A 253 -5.17 23.75 -12.50
CA GLU A 253 -6.05 24.17 -13.60
C GLU A 253 -5.24 24.59 -14.83
N GLY A 254 -4.17 25.37 -14.63
CA GLY A 254 -3.25 25.78 -15.69
C GLY A 254 -2.44 24.61 -16.27
N GLU A 255 -1.98 23.69 -15.42
CA GLU A 255 -1.25 22.49 -15.85
C GLU A 255 -2.15 21.58 -16.71
N VAL A 256 -3.39 21.31 -16.26
CA VAL A 256 -4.35 20.49 -16.99
C VAL A 256 -4.65 21.09 -18.37
N GLN A 257 -4.74 22.41 -18.51
CA GLN A 257 -5.01 23.03 -19.82
C GLN A 257 -3.89 22.78 -20.84
N ASN A 258 -2.64 22.80 -20.38
CA ASN A 258 -1.45 22.66 -21.23
C ASN A 258 -0.93 21.22 -21.34
N ALA A 259 -1.46 20.30 -20.53
CA ALA A 259 -1.04 18.91 -20.45
C ALA A 259 -1.43 18.07 -21.68
N SER A 260 -0.57 17.12 -22.02
CA SER A 260 -0.89 16.06 -22.98
C SER A 260 -2.02 15.17 -22.45
N GLN A 261 -2.65 14.39 -23.34
CA GLN A 261 -3.72 13.48 -22.92
C GLN A 261 -3.24 12.46 -21.86
N GLU A 262 -2.01 11.99 -21.97
CA GLU A 262 -1.42 11.04 -21.01
C GLU A 262 -1.20 11.68 -19.64
N GLN A 263 -0.73 12.93 -19.60
CA GLN A 263 -0.57 13.68 -18.35
C GLN A 263 -1.93 13.98 -17.68
N LYS A 264 -2.95 14.30 -18.49
CA LYS A 264 -4.31 14.54 -18.01
C LYS A 264 -4.90 13.34 -17.27
N ASN A 265 -4.54 12.12 -17.64
CA ASN A 265 -5.04 10.91 -16.98
C ASN A 265 -4.72 10.87 -15.47
N LYS A 266 -3.63 11.51 -15.04
CA LYS A 266 -3.28 11.70 -13.62
C LYS A 266 -3.71 13.06 -13.07
N LEU A 267 -3.53 14.13 -13.83
CA LEU A 267 -3.79 15.49 -13.34
C LEU A 267 -5.29 15.76 -13.09
N VAL A 268 -6.16 15.23 -13.95
CA VAL A 268 -7.61 15.42 -13.83
C VAL A 268 -8.17 14.82 -12.53
N PRO A 269 -7.95 13.53 -12.19
CA PRO A 269 -8.46 12.98 -10.93
C PRO A 269 -7.86 13.66 -9.70
N ARG A 270 -6.58 14.08 -9.74
CA ARG A 270 -6.00 14.88 -8.65
C ARG A 270 -6.72 16.22 -8.48
N LEU A 271 -6.99 16.94 -9.57
CA LEU A 271 -7.68 18.24 -9.52
C LEU A 271 -9.12 18.08 -9.02
N ILE A 272 -9.83 17.05 -9.48
CA ILE A 272 -11.16 16.70 -8.98
C ILE A 272 -11.12 16.43 -7.47
N ASN A 273 -10.14 15.66 -6.98
CA ASN A 273 -9.98 15.41 -5.55
C ASN A 273 -9.74 16.73 -4.78
N HIS A 274 -8.94 17.66 -5.30
CA HIS A 274 -8.76 18.98 -4.69
C HIS A 274 -10.06 19.77 -4.61
N TYR A 275 -10.90 19.73 -5.66
CA TYR A 275 -12.23 20.32 -5.61
C TYR A 275 -13.12 19.67 -4.54
N PHE A 276 -13.09 18.35 -4.37
CA PHE A 276 -13.84 17.69 -3.30
C PHE A 276 -13.42 18.17 -1.91
N TRP A 277 -12.12 18.34 -1.67
CA TRP A 277 -11.64 18.92 -0.40
C TRP A 277 -12.11 20.36 -0.19
N LEU A 278 -12.11 21.18 -1.24
CA LEU A 278 -12.56 22.57 -1.13
C LEU A 278 -14.08 22.68 -0.96
N ILE A 279 -14.85 21.84 -1.65
CA ILE A 279 -16.30 21.71 -1.48
C ILE A 279 -16.61 21.29 -0.04
N ASP A 280 -15.92 20.29 0.49
CA ASP A 280 -16.09 19.83 1.87
C ASP A 280 -15.85 20.93 2.89
N HIS A 281 -14.81 21.75 2.68
CA HIS A 281 -14.55 22.92 3.52
C HIS A 281 -15.66 23.97 3.41
N TYR A 282 -16.13 24.29 2.19
CA TYR A 282 -17.22 25.24 1.99
C TYR A 282 -18.53 24.78 2.66
N VAL A 283 -18.83 23.48 2.59
CA VAL A 283 -19.97 22.90 3.30
C VAL A 283 -19.78 23.02 4.82
N SER A 284 -18.59 22.74 5.36
CA SER A 284 -18.37 22.79 6.81
C SER A 284 -18.50 24.19 7.41
N VAL A 285 -18.14 25.22 6.66
CA VAL A 285 -18.21 26.63 7.12
C VAL A 285 -19.50 27.36 6.67
N ASN A 286 -20.47 26.65 6.11
CA ASN A 286 -21.71 27.22 5.55
C ASN A 286 -21.47 28.37 4.55
N GLU A 287 -20.48 28.19 3.68
CA GLU A 287 -20.14 29.15 2.63
C GLU A 287 -21.24 29.23 1.56
N ASN A 288 -21.23 30.31 0.76
CA ASN A 288 -22.24 30.52 -0.28
C ASN A 288 -22.33 29.35 -1.27
N LYS A 289 -23.54 28.80 -1.45
CA LYS A 289 -23.86 27.73 -2.40
C LYS A 289 -23.35 28.01 -3.81
N SER A 290 -23.35 29.27 -4.26
CA SER A 290 -22.84 29.63 -5.60
C SER A 290 -21.37 29.27 -5.81
N LYS A 291 -20.54 29.29 -4.74
CA LYS A 291 -19.13 28.88 -4.82
C LYS A 291 -18.99 27.37 -4.95
N ILE A 292 -19.87 26.60 -4.32
CA ILE A 292 -19.92 25.15 -4.46
C ILE A 292 -20.38 24.78 -5.88
N ASP A 293 -21.44 25.43 -6.36
CA ASP A 293 -21.98 25.21 -7.71
C ASP A 293 -20.93 25.52 -8.80
N ASP A 294 -20.09 26.55 -8.62
CA ASP A 294 -18.96 26.85 -9.51
C ASP A 294 -17.95 25.70 -9.58
N LEU A 295 -17.52 25.17 -8.43
CA LEU A 295 -16.59 24.02 -8.39
C LEU A 295 -17.21 22.77 -9.03
N LEU A 296 -18.51 22.53 -8.80
CA LEU A 296 -19.24 21.43 -9.42
C LEU A 296 -19.31 21.58 -10.95
N LEU A 297 -19.49 22.79 -11.46
CA LEU A 297 -19.42 23.07 -12.90
C LEU A 297 -18.02 22.80 -13.47
N ARG A 298 -16.95 23.13 -12.73
CA ARG A 298 -15.57 22.81 -13.14
C ARG A 298 -15.34 21.30 -13.20
N ILE A 299 -15.81 20.54 -12.20
CA ILE A 299 -15.77 19.07 -12.23
C ILE A 299 -16.51 18.53 -13.45
N LYS A 300 -17.69 19.08 -13.77
CA LYS A 300 -18.47 18.68 -14.96
C LYS A 300 -17.73 18.88 -16.28
N VAL A 301 -16.96 19.96 -16.39
CA VAL A 301 -16.12 20.25 -17.57
C VAL A 301 -14.95 19.28 -17.67
N LEU A 302 -14.35 18.90 -16.55
CA LEU A 302 -13.24 17.94 -16.51
C LEU A 302 -13.71 16.50 -16.79
N ASP A 303 -14.79 16.07 -16.13
CA ASP A 303 -15.38 14.75 -16.27
C ASP A 303 -16.89 14.76 -15.94
N GLN A 304 -17.70 14.67 -17.00
CA GLN A 304 -19.15 14.65 -16.91
C GLN A 304 -19.70 13.43 -16.13
N ASN A 305 -19.03 12.28 -16.20
CA ASN A 305 -19.47 11.08 -15.51
C ASN A 305 -19.24 11.20 -14.01
N ILE A 306 -18.08 11.71 -13.60
CA ILE A 306 -17.77 11.95 -12.19
C ILE A 306 -18.73 12.96 -11.58
N TYR A 307 -19.02 14.06 -12.28
CA TYR A 307 -20.06 15.00 -11.86
C TYR A 307 -21.41 14.32 -11.64
N ASN A 308 -21.86 13.51 -12.61
CA ASN A 308 -23.14 12.81 -12.51
C ASN A 308 -23.17 11.83 -11.33
N CYS A 309 -22.06 11.15 -11.04
CA CYS A 309 -21.95 10.27 -9.89
C CYS A 309 -21.98 11.04 -8.56
N TYR A 310 -21.33 12.20 -8.49
CA TYR A 310 -21.30 13.02 -7.27
C TYR A 310 -22.68 13.62 -6.92
N MET A 311 -23.49 13.90 -7.93
CA MET A 311 -24.82 14.51 -7.77
C MET A 311 -25.94 13.50 -7.45
N ARG A 312 -25.65 12.19 -7.47
CA ARG A 312 -26.60 11.12 -7.13
C ARG A 312 -26.63 10.88 -5.63
#